data_AF-A0A951B541-F1
#
_entry.id   AF-A0A951B541-F1
#
_cell.length_a   1.000
_cell.length_b   1.000
_cell.length_c   1.000
_cell.angle_alpha   90.00
_cell.angle_beta   90.00
_cell.angle_gamma   90.00
#
_symmetry.space_group_name_H-M   'P 1'
#
loop_
_entity.id
_entity.type
_entity.pdbx_description
1 polymer ?
#
loop_
_entity_poly.entity_id
_entity_poly.type
_entity_poly.pdbx_seq_one_letter_code
_entity_poly.pdbx_strand_id
1 'polypeptide(L)'
;MPSPAAQNNSQSPKKIGIIFGMENTFPGALVEAINARQVPNVTAEFVNIGGIKMADPSGYRVIVDRISHEIPFYRAYLKNAALNGAYIINNPFWWSADDKFFNYALASQLGVAIPPTVVLPHKQHP
;
A
#
# COMPACT_ATOMS: atom_id res chain seq x y z
N MET A 1 9.60 47.29 -17.94
CA MET A 1 9.48 45.82 -17.99
C MET A 1 9.57 45.30 -16.56
N PRO A 2 8.60 44.52 -16.06
CA PRO A 2 8.72 43.90 -14.74
C PRO A 2 9.63 42.67 -14.81
N SER A 3 10.49 42.51 -13.80
CA SER A 3 11.45 41.41 -13.62
C SER A 3 10.73 40.06 -13.42
N PRO A 4 11.24 38.92 -13.94
CA PRO A 4 10.64 37.62 -13.70
C PRO A 4 10.84 37.24 -12.23
N ALA A 5 9.73 37.18 -11.48
CA ALA A 5 9.71 36.69 -10.12
C ALA A 5 10.30 35.28 -10.06
N ALA A 6 11.31 35.10 -9.21
CA ALA A 6 11.82 33.79 -8.85
C ALA A 6 10.66 32.95 -8.31
N GLN A 7 10.26 31.92 -9.07
CA GLN A 7 9.32 30.92 -8.59
C GLN A 7 10.00 30.13 -7.48
N ASN A 8 9.81 30.57 -6.24
CA ASN A 8 10.14 29.79 -5.04
C ASN A 8 9.23 28.56 -5.03
N ASN A 9 9.73 27.48 -5.60
CA ASN A 9 9.05 26.20 -5.66
C ASN A 9 9.19 25.51 -4.29
N SER A 10 8.52 26.04 -3.26
CA SER A 10 8.39 25.37 -1.97
C SER A 10 7.51 24.13 -2.17
N GLN A 11 8.13 23.02 -2.58
CA GLN A 11 7.47 21.72 -2.69
C GLN A 11 6.83 21.38 -1.35
N SER A 12 5.52 21.12 -1.35
CA SER A 12 4.79 20.68 -0.17
C SER A 12 5.39 19.36 0.37
N PRO A 13 5.42 19.17 1.70
CA PRO A 13 6.00 17.97 2.30
C PRO A 13 5.30 16.70 1.79
N LYS A 14 6.09 15.73 1.34
CA LYS A 14 5.62 14.44 0.80
C LYS A 14 5.52 13.44 1.95
N LYS A 15 4.28 13.10 2.29
CA LYS A 15 3.99 12.13 3.36
C LYS A 15 3.91 10.71 2.82
N ILE A 16 4.56 9.79 3.53
CA ILE A 16 4.47 8.35 3.35
C ILE A 16 3.63 7.79 4.50
N GLY A 17 2.49 7.21 4.18
CA GLY A 17 1.62 6.59 5.17
C GLY A 17 1.91 5.09 5.30
N ILE A 18 1.94 4.57 6.52
CA ILE A 18 1.94 3.11 6.76
C ILE A 18 0.60 2.73 7.40
N ILE A 19 -0.18 1.87 6.73
CA ILE A 19 -1.45 1.34 7.24
C ILE A 19 -1.28 -0.12 7.63
N PHE A 20 -1.65 -0.47 8.86
CA PHE A 20 -1.43 -1.79 9.45
C PHE A 20 -2.49 -2.09 10.52
N GLY A 21 -2.65 -3.37 10.86
CA GLY A 21 -3.55 -3.84 11.92
C GLY A 21 -2.83 -3.98 13.27
N MET A 22 -2.90 -5.17 13.87
CA MET A 22 -2.25 -5.45 15.17
C MET A 22 -0.72 -5.65 15.09
N GLU A 23 -0.13 -5.53 13.90
CA GLU A 23 1.32 -5.64 13.71
C GLU A 23 2.07 -4.52 14.43
N ASN A 24 3.04 -4.85 15.27
CA ASN A 24 3.63 -3.94 16.24
C ASN A 24 5.16 -3.80 16.15
N THR A 25 5.84 -4.55 15.30
CA THR A 25 7.31 -4.49 15.15
C THR A 25 7.76 -3.80 13.86
N PHE A 26 7.25 -4.25 12.71
CA PHE A 26 7.68 -3.73 11.40
C PHE A 26 7.20 -2.30 11.10
N PRO A 27 5.92 -1.92 11.32
CA PRO A 27 5.44 -0.59 10.95
C PRO A 27 6.19 0.55 11.64
N GLY A 28 6.44 0.41 12.95
CA GLY A 28 7.22 1.38 13.73
C GLY A 28 8.66 1.48 13.24
N ALA A 29 9.35 0.35 13.09
CA ALA A 29 10.72 0.31 12.60
C ALA A 29 10.85 0.92 11.19
N LEU A 30 9.86 0.71 10.30
CA LEU A 30 9.86 1.29 8.97
C LEU A 30 9.70 2.82 9.01
N VAL A 31 8.79 3.34 9.83
CA VAL A 31 8.62 4.80 10.02
C VAL A 31 9.90 5.43 10.54
N GLU A 32 10.49 4.86 11.58
CA GLU A 32 11.75 5.32 12.15
C GLU A 32 12.88 5.29 11.11
N ALA A 33 13.03 4.19 10.38
CA ALA A 33 14.06 4.03 9.37
C ALA A 33 13.91 5.02 8.20
N ILE A 34 12.68 5.34 7.77
CA ILE A 34 12.45 6.36 6.73
C ILE A 34 12.82 7.75 7.25
N ASN A 35 12.33 8.12 8.43
CA ASN A 35 12.58 9.44 9.01
C ASN A 35 14.05 9.66 9.37
N ALA A 36 14.76 8.61 9.82
CA ALA A 36 16.19 8.65 10.12
C ALA A 36 17.08 8.95 8.90
N ARG A 37 16.59 8.72 7.68
CA ARG A 37 17.31 9.08 6.44
C ARG A 37 17.35 10.59 6.18
N GLN A 38 16.52 11.36 6.88
CA GLN A 38 16.49 12.83 6.80
C GLN A 38 16.39 13.36 5.36
N VAL A 39 15.64 12.66 4.50
CA VAL A 39 15.43 13.09 3.12
C VAL A 39 14.62 14.40 3.13
N PRO A 40 15.11 15.48 2.49
CA PRO A 40 14.42 16.76 2.50
C PRO A 40 12.98 16.65 2.00
N ASN A 41 12.05 17.28 2.72
CA ASN A 41 10.61 17.31 2.42
C ASN A 41 9.92 15.93 2.36
N VAL A 42 10.47 14.89 2.98
CA VAL A 42 9.85 13.56 3.09
C VAL A 42 9.68 13.20 4.56
N THR A 43 8.47 12.74 4.92
CA THR A 43 8.19 12.21 6.25
C THR A 43 7.36 10.93 6.14
N ALA A 44 7.52 10.05 7.12
CA ALA A 44 6.71 8.86 7.30
C ALA A 44 5.91 8.94 8.60
N GLU A 45 4.66 8.48 8.55
CA GLU A 45 3.76 8.40 9.71
C GLU A 45 2.80 7.24 9.58
N PHE A 46 2.19 6.84 10.70
CA PHE A 46 1.07 5.92 10.67
C PHE A 46 -0.15 6.59 10.05
N VAL A 47 -0.84 5.85 9.20
CA VAL A 47 -2.05 6.32 8.56
C VAL A 47 -3.18 6.40 9.60
N ASN A 48 -3.67 7.60 9.85
CA ASN A 48 -4.81 7.84 10.73
C ASN A 48 -6.04 8.16 9.89
N ILE A 49 -7.09 7.33 9.97
CA ILE A 49 -8.27 7.41 9.11
C ILE A 49 -9.51 7.35 9.98
N GLY A 50 -10.42 8.31 9.79
CA GLY A 50 -11.78 8.29 10.32
C GLY A 50 -12.80 7.97 9.23
N GLY A 51 -13.90 8.73 9.19
CA GLY A 51 -14.84 8.68 8.07
C GLY A 51 -14.18 9.17 6.78
N ILE A 52 -14.30 8.38 5.71
CA ILE A 52 -13.77 8.74 4.39
C ILE A 52 -14.89 9.26 3.49
N LYS A 53 -14.61 10.33 2.75
CA LYS A 53 -15.49 10.82 1.67
C LYS A 53 -14.97 10.30 0.34
N MET A 54 -15.90 10.01 -0.57
CA MET A 54 -15.55 9.60 -1.92
C MET A 54 -14.80 10.73 -2.64
N ALA A 55 -13.80 10.38 -3.45
CA ALA A 55 -13.00 11.30 -4.25
C ALA A 55 -12.18 12.34 -3.46
N ASP A 56 -12.11 12.26 -2.13
CA ASP A 56 -11.22 13.11 -1.34
C ASP A 56 -9.78 12.55 -1.37
N PRO A 57 -8.76 13.41 -1.53
CA PRO A 57 -7.37 12.99 -1.49
C PRO A 57 -6.97 12.53 -0.09
N SER A 58 -6.14 11.50 -0.01
CA SER A 58 -5.67 10.94 1.26
C SER A 58 -4.67 11.83 2.00
N GLY A 59 -4.07 12.80 1.32
CA GLY A 59 -2.97 13.62 1.82
C GLY A 59 -1.61 12.91 1.84
N TYR A 60 -1.54 11.66 1.36
CA TYR A 60 -0.31 10.88 1.25
C TYR A 60 0.16 10.79 -0.19
N ARG A 61 1.47 10.91 -0.40
CA ARG A 61 2.08 10.67 -1.71
C ARG A 61 2.24 9.17 -1.98
N VAL A 62 2.56 8.42 -0.93
CA VAL A 62 2.72 6.97 -0.94
C VAL A 62 2.02 6.39 0.29
N ILE A 63 1.35 5.24 0.16
CA ILE A 63 0.83 4.46 1.28
C ILE A 63 1.36 3.03 1.19
N VAL A 64 1.90 2.52 2.28
CA VAL A 64 2.31 1.12 2.45
C VAL A 64 1.18 0.35 3.14
N ASP A 65 0.53 -0.52 2.40
CA ASP A 65 -0.56 -1.40 2.80
C ASP A 65 -0.06 -2.70 3.43
N ARG A 66 -0.45 -2.92 4.68
CA ARG A 66 -0.19 -4.14 5.44
C ARG A 66 -1.46 -4.82 5.96
N ILE A 67 -2.65 -4.35 5.60
CA ILE A 67 -3.91 -4.79 6.25
C ILE A 67 -5.12 -4.90 5.32
N SER A 68 -5.09 -4.34 4.11
CA SER A 68 -6.27 -4.32 3.25
C SER A 68 -6.70 -5.70 2.72
N HIS A 69 -5.89 -6.73 2.94
CA HIS A 69 -6.22 -8.14 2.70
C HIS A 69 -7.37 -8.62 3.57
N GLU A 70 -7.32 -8.26 4.85
CA GLU A 70 -8.23 -8.78 5.86
C GLU A 70 -9.54 -7.98 5.90
N ILE A 71 -9.46 -6.66 5.69
CA ILE A 71 -10.57 -5.75 6.01
C ILE A 71 -11.01 -4.96 4.76
N PRO A 72 -12.27 -5.15 4.29
CA PRO A 72 -12.80 -4.48 3.10
C PRO A 72 -12.76 -2.94 3.16
N PHE A 73 -12.93 -2.35 4.35
CA PHE A 73 -12.90 -0.89 4.53
C PHE A 73 -11.57 -0.28 4.08
N TYR A 74 -10.44 -0.82 4.54
CA TYR A 74 -9.12 -0.32 4.16
C TYR A 74 -8.86 -0.49 2.67
N ARG A 75 -9.38 -1.55 2.06
CA ARG A 75 -9.30 -1.75 0.61
C ARG A 75 -10.04 -0.66 -0.16
N ALA A 76 -11.26 -0.30 0.28
CA ALA A 76 -12.02 0.78 -0.32
C ALA A 76 -11.28 2.13 -0.18
N TYR A 77 -10.73 2.41 1.01
CA TYR A 77 -9.90 3.59 1.24
C TYR A 77 -8.68 3.65 0.31
N LEU A 78 -7.90 2.57 0.20
CA LEU A 78 -6.69 2.56 -0.63
C LEU A 78 -6.99 2.70 -2.12
N LYS A 79 -8.09 2.12 -2.60
CA LYS A 79 -8.55 2.34 -3.98
C LYS A 79 -8.94 3.80 -4.22
N ASN A 80 -9.63 4.44 -3.27
CA ASN A 80 -9.94 5.87 -3.34
C ASN A 80 -8.66 6.74 -3.29
N ALA A 81 -7.70 6.40 -2.43
CA ALA A 81 -6.42 7.10 -2.36
C ALA A 81 -5.63 6.97 -3.67
N ALA A 82 -5.59 5.76 -4.26
CA ALA A 82 -4.97 5.51 -5.55
C ALA A 82 -5.62 6.31 -6.68
N LEU A 83 -6.97 6.35 -6.70
CA LEU A 83 -7.74 7.14 -7.66
C LEU A 83 -7.38 8.64 -7.60
N ASN A 84 -7.07 9.14 -6.40
CA ASN A 84 -6.68 10.54 -6.16
C ASN A 84 -5.16 10.79 -6.23
N GLY A 85 -4.38 9.85 -6.80
CA GLY A 85 -2.97 10.05 -7.12
C GLY A 85 -1.97 9.60 -6.06
N ALA A 86 -2.42 8.99 -4.96
CA ALA A 86 -1.51 8.33 -4.02
C ALA A 86 -0.94 7.04 -4.65
N TYR A 87 0.35 6.79 -4.50
CA TYR A 87 0.93 5.51 -4.89
C TYR A 87 0.77 4.51 -3.75
N ILE A 88 0.28 3.30 -4.03
CA ILE A 88 -0.02 2.31 -2.98
C ILE A 88 0.85 1.07 -3.17
N ILE A 89 1.48 0.63 -2.09
CA ILE A 89 2.33 -0.56 -2.03
C ILE A 89 1.77 -1.51 -0.98
N ASN A 90 1.20 -2.66 -1.29
CA ASN A 90 1.06 -3.24 -2.62
C ASN A 90 -0.15 -2.67 -3.36
N ASN A 91 -0.20 -2.89 -4.68
CA ASN A 91 -1.28 -2.39 -5.52
C ASN A 91 -2.65 -2.93 -5.05
N PRO A 92 -3.60 -2.06 -4.63
CA PRO A 92 -4.88 -2.48 -4.03
C PRO A 92 -5.86 -3.07 -5.05
N PHE A 93 -5.53 -3.02 -6.35
CA PHE A 93 -6.29 -3.65 -7.43
C PHE A 93 -5.79 -5.07 -7.74
N TRP A 94 -4.60 -5.45 -7.26
CA TRP A 94 -4.01 -6.76 -7.51
C TRP A 94 -3.86 -7.55 -6.22
N TRP A 95 -4.71 -8.57 -6.08
CA TRP A 95 -4.72 -9.47 -4.94
C TRP A 95 -4.29 -10.87 -5.36
N SER A 96 -2.99 -11.11 -5.57
CA SER A 96 -2.51 -12.43 -5.98
C SER A 96 -1.88 -13.24 -4.83
N ALA A 97 -1.47 -12.61 -3.73
CA ALA A 97 -0.74 -13.30 -2.66
C ALA A 97 -1.54 -14.46 -2.03
N ASP A 98 -2.87 -14.34 -1.97
CA ASP A 98 -3.74 -15.39 -1.42
C ASP A 98 -4.16 -16.47 -2.43
N ASP A 99 -3.85 -16.31 -3.73
CA ASP A 99 -4.08 -17.36 -4.72
C ASP A 99 -2.93 -18.37 -4.72
N LYS A 100 -2.87 -19.17 -3.65
CA LYS A 100 -1.82 -20.18 -3.45
C LYS A 100 -1.76 -21.18 -4.60
N PHE A 101 -2.91 -21.55 -5.16
CA PHE A 101 -2.97 -22.51 -6.25
C PHE A 101 -2.30 -21.96 -7.51
N PHE A 102 -2.72 -20.76 -7.96
CA PHE A 102 -2.09 -20.11 -9.11
C PHE A 102 -0.61 -19.81 -8.87
N ASN A 103 -0.26 -19.29 -7.69
CA ASN A 103 1.12 -18.92 -7.37
C ASN A 103 2.06 -20.14 -7.41
N TYR A 104 1.63 -21.29 -6.89
CA TYR A 104 2.43 -22.53 -7.00
C TYR A 104 2.45 -23.07 -8.43
N ALA A 105 1.36 -22.98 -9.18
CA ALA A 105 1.38 -23.34 -10.61
C ALA A 105 2.40 -22.49 -11.40
N LEU A 106 2.42 -21.18 -11.18
CA LEU A 106 3.40 -20.27 -11.77
C LEU A 106 4.84 -20.61 -11.34
N ALA A 107 5.06 -20.81 -10.04
CA ALA A 107 6.38 -21.17 -9.50
C ALA A 107 6.90 -22.48 -10.12
N SER A 108 6.04 -23.47 -10.32
CA SER A 108 6.38 -24.72 -11.01
C SER A 108 6.81 -24.48 -12.46
N GLN A 109 6.11 -23.61 -13.20
CA GLN A 109 6.46 -23.27 -14.59
C GLN A 109 7.80 -22.51 -14.68
N LEU A 110 8.14 -21.77 -13.63
CA LEU A 110 9.42 -21.04 -13.52
C LEU A 110 10.58 -21.89 -12.99
N GLY A 111 10.35 -23.17 -12.66
CA GLY A 111 11.38 -24.06 -12.12
C GLY A 111 11.73 -23.78 -10.65
N VAL A 112 10.89 -23.04 -9.92
CA VAL A 112 11.05 -22.80 -8.48
C VAL A 112 10.56 -24.03 -7.71
N ALA A 113 11.34 -24.50 -6.75
CA ALA A 113 10.96 -25.63 -5.90
C ALA A 113 9.70 -25.30 -5.08
N ILE A 114 8.70 -26.18 -5.15
CA ILE A 114 7.43 -26.07 -4.45
C ILE A 114 7.00 -27.42 -3.86
N PRO A 115 6.14 -27.46 -2.84
CA PRO A 115 5.51 -28.69 -2.39
C PRO A 115 4.51 -29.21 -3.45
N PRO A 116 4.28 -30.54 -3.52
CA PRO A 116 3.17 -31.10 -4.31
C PRO A 116 1.86 -30.43 -3.93
N THR A 117 1.17 -29.85 -4.92
CA THR A 117 0.00 -28.99 -4.69
C THR A 117 -1.16 -29.42 -5.57
N VAL A 118 -2.35 -29.56 -4.98
CA VAL A 118 -3.62 -29.80 -5.67
C VAL A 118 -4.73 -28.95 -5.06
N VAL A 119 -5.72 -28.56 -5.87
CA VAL A 119 -6.98 -27.98 -5.40
C VAL A 119 -8.08 -29.04 -5.54
N LEU A 120 -8.87 -29.25 -4.49
CA LEU A 120 -9.94 -30.23 -4.47
C LEU A 120 -11.30 -29.53 -4.53
N PRO A 121 -12.28 -30.08 -5.25
CA PRO A 121 -13.64 -29.56 -5.23
C PRO A 121 -14.32 -29.83 -3.87
N HIS A 122 -15.43 -29.12 -3.61
CA HIS A 122 -16.29 -29.42 -2.47
C HIS A 122 -16.81 -30.87 -2.55
N LYS A 123 -16.88 -31.56 -1.41
CA LYS A 123 -17.41 -32.93 -1.32
C LYS A 123 -18.92 -33.00 -1.58
N GLN A 124 -19.64 -31.93 -1.27
CA GLN A 124 -21.07 -31.76 -1.48
C GLN A 124 -21.33 -30.49 -2.27
N HIS A 125 -22.58 -30.28 -2.70
CA HIS A 125 -22.96 -29.02 -3.36
C HIS A 125 -22.62 -27.83 -2.45
N PRO A 126 -22.04 -26.73 -2.99
CA PRO A 126 -21.74 -25.51 -2.23
C PRO A 126 -22.98 -24.86 -1.63
#